data_AF-A0A8J5QL31-F1
#
_entry.id   AF-A0A8J5QL31-F1
#
_cell.length_a   1.000
_cell.length_b   1.000
_cell.length_c   1.000
_cell.angle_alpha   90.00
_cell.angle_beta   90.00
_cell.angle_gamma   90.00
#
_symmetry.space_group_name_H-M   'P 1'
#
loop_
_entity.id
_entity.type
_entity.pdbx_description
1 polymer ?
#
loop_
_entity_poly.entity_id
_entity_poly.type
_entity_poly.pdbx_seq_one_letter_code
_entity_poly.pdbx_strand_id
1 'polypeptide(L)'
;MGGGDLNLKKSWHPSTMKNMEKVWKAQQQDNQEKKKIAELKRDIELERDKEDLTKYAMEQGTIEKKNDKKLDWMYKGPQQSISREDYLIGKKIDKTFEQFALAEKNLERNKLPSNHIEYDCAPPSLRFLSGNEQVDLAKKLQEDPLFAIKKKEMESRSKLLQNPVKLKKLQELVYK
;
A
#
# COMPACT_ATOMS: atom_id res chain seq x y z
N MET A 1 -1.65 44.77 45.24
CA MET A 1 -0.22 44.40 45.12
C MET A 1 -0.09 43.38 44.01
N GLY A 2 0.19 43.81 42.78
CA GLY A 2 0.32 42.92 41.61
C GLY A 2 1.78 42.80 41.19
N GLY A 3 2.57 42.04 41.94
CA GLY A 3 3.97 41.78 41.63
C GLY A 3 4.14 40.45 40.91
N GLY A 4 3.85 40.40 39.60
CA GLY A 4 4.20 39.25 38.78
C GLY A 4 5.72 39.12 38.64
N ASP A 5 6.23 37.89 38.61
CA ASP A 5 7.66 37.60 38.50
C ASP A 5 8.29 38.30 37.27
N LEU A 6 9.27 39.16 37.54
CA LEU A 6 9.95 40.00 36.56
C LEU A 6 10.69 39.15 35.51
N ASN A 7 11.06 37.92 35.85
CA ASN A 7 11.78 37.02 34.95
C ASN A 7 10.93 36.58 33.75
N LEU A 8 9.61 36.48 33.90
CA LEU A 8 8.70 36.19 32.79
C LEU A 8 8.70 37.27 31.70
N LYS A 9 9.16 38.49 32.01
CA LYS A 9 9.34 39.56 31.02
C LYS A 9 10.67 39.47 30.26
N LYS A 10 11.57 38.56 30.66
CA LYS A 10 12.88 38.38 30.03
C LYS A 10 12.77 37.42 28.85
N SER A 11 13.40 37.79 27.74
CA SER A 11 13.39 37.02 26.50
C SER A 11 14.07 35.65 26.60
N TRP A 12 14.99 35.49 27.55
CA TRP A 12 15.74 34.25 27.77
C TRP A 12 15.04 33.28 28.74
N HIS A 13 13.98 33.69 29.43
CA HIS A 13 13.35 32.84 30.45
C HIS A 13 12.63 31.64 29.80
N PRO A 14 12.89 30.40 30.24
CA PRO A 14 12.41 29.20 29.54
C PRO A 14 10.89 29.04 29.56
N SER A 15 10.23 29.52 30.62
CA SER A 15 8.77 29.45 30.77
C SER A 15 8.01 30.50 29.95
N THR A 16 8.70 31.37 29.21
CA THR A 16 8.04 32.30 28.28
C THR A 16 7.45 31.50 27.12
N MET A 17 6.19 31.76 26.75
CA MET A 17 5.48 31.04 25.68
C MET A 17 6.30 30.87 24.39
N LYS A 18 7.04 31.91 23.98
CA LYS A 18 7.92 31.89 22.79
C LYS A 18 9.05 30.84 22.91
N ASN A 19 9.64 30.70 24.08
CA ASN A 19 10.73 29.75 24.32
C ASN A 19 10.19 28.33 24.46
N MET A 20 9.06 28.16 25.14
CA MET A 20 8.35 26.88 25.18
C MET A 20 7.99 26.39 23.77
N GLU A 21 7.47 27.27 22.92
CA GLU A 21 7.16 26.95 21.52
C GLU A 21 8.43 26.57 20.72
N LYS A 22 9.53 27.30 20.91
CA LYS A 22 10.81 26.99 20.25
C LYS A 22 11.34 25.61 20.67
N VAL A 23 11.29 25.30 21.96
CA VAL A 23 11.68 23.99 22.49
C VAL A 23 10.76 22.90 21.96
N TRP A 24 9.45 23.13 21.93
CA TRP A 24 8.48 22.18 21.40
C TRP A 24 8.72 21.87 19.92
N LYS A 25 8.96 22.89 19.09
CA LYS A 25 9.31 22.70 17.66
C LYS A 25 10.61 21.90 17.49
N ALA A 26 11.63 22.20 18.28
CA ALA A 26 12.90 21.47 18.24
C ALA A 26 12.73 20.00 18.66
N GLN A 27 11.97 19.73 19.73
CA GLN A 27 11.64 18.37 20.18
C GLN A 27 10.81 17.61 19.13
N GLN A 28 9.89 18.29 18.46
CA GLN A 28 9.10 17.69 17.39
C GLN A 28 9.96 17.27 16.20
N GLN A 29 10.90 18.13 15.79
CA GLN A 29 11.87 17.83 14.72
C GLN A 29 12.78 16.65 15.10
N ASP A 30 13.37 16.68 16.30
CA ASP A 30 14.20 15.58 16.82
C ASP A 30 13.44 14.24 16.86
N ASN A 31 12.17 14.25 17.26
CA ASN A 31 11.33 13.05 17.25
C ASN A 31 11.09 12.54 15.80
N GLN A 32 10.85 13.43 14.85
CA GLN A 32 10.72 13.05 13.44
C GLN A 32 12.02 12.45 12.87
N GLU A 33 13.17 13.05 13.19
CA GLU A 33 14.49 12.54 12.77
C GLU A 33 14.77 11.17 13.40
N LYS A 34 14.53 11.01 14.70
CA LYS A 34 14.67 9.73 15.41
C LYS A 34 13.79 8.65 14.80
N LYS A 35 12.55 8.96 14.41
CA LYS A 35 11.66 8.02 13.71
C LYS A 35 12.24 7.58 12.36
N LYS A 36 12.70 8.52 11.54
CA LYS A 36 13.34 8.21 10.24
C LYS A 36 14.59 7.37 10.41
N ILE A 37 15.42 7.69 11.40
CA ILE A 37 16.64 6.92 11.71
C ILE A 37 16.27 5.51 12.18
N ALA A 38 15.24 5.35 13.00
CA ALA A 38 14.77 4.04 13.45
C ALA A 38 14.21 3.19 12.30
N GLU A 39 13.59 3.83 11.31
CA GLU A 39 13.14 3.18 10.08
C GLU A 39 14.31 2.68 9.23
N LEU A 40 15.28 3.55 8.92
CA LEU A 40 16.48 3.17 8.18
C LEU A 40 17.28 2.06 8.88
N LYS A 41 17.36 2.10 10.21
CA LYS A 41 18.01 1.03 10.99
C LYS A 41 17.29 -0.31 10.84
N ARG A 42 15.97 -0.32 10.79
CA ARG A 42 15.18 -1.53 10.55
C ARG A 42 15.44 -2.08 9.15
N ASP A 43 15.50 -1.22 8.15
CA ASP A 43 15.75 -1.63 6.76
C ASP A 43 17.16 -2.24 6.62
N ILE A 44 18.16 -1.63 7.26
CA ILE A 44 19.53 -2.16 7.31
C ILE A 44 19.57 -3.53 7.99
N GLU A 45 18.84 -3.71 9.09
CA GLU A 45 18.78 -5.00 9.79
C GLU A 45 18.14 -6.08 8.91
N LEU A 46 17.02 -5.76 8.25
CA LEU A 46 16.35 -6.68 7.32
C LEU A 46 17.25 -7.06 6.13
N GLU A 47 18.00 -6.10 5.60
CA GLU A 47 18.98 -6.36 4.54
C GLU A 47 20.09 -7.27 5.03
N ARG A 48 20.62 -7.01 6.23
CA ARG A 48 21.66 -7.83 6.87
C ARG A 48 21.20 -9.26 7.15
N ASP A 49 20.00 -9.44 7.70
CA ASP A 49 19.40 -10.76 7.92
C ASP A 49 19.30 -11.56 6.60
N LYS A 50 18.86 -10.89 5.53
CA LYS A 50 18.77 -11.50 4.21
C LYS A 50 20.16 -11.86 3.68
N GLU A 51 21.14 -10.99 3.86
CA GLU A 51 22.53 -11.27 3.48
C GLU A 51 23.10 -12.48 4.23
N ASP A 52 22.89 -12.55 5.54
CA ASP A 52 23.35 -13.65 6.39
C ASP A 52 22.68 -14.98 6.00
N LEU A 53 21.37 -14.98 5.71
CA LEU A 53 20.67 -16.15 5.17
C LEU A 53 21.26 -16.59 3.82
N THR A 54 21.51 -15.65 2.91
CA THR A 54 22.10 -16.00 1.61
C THR A 54 23.52 -16.54 1.76
N LYS A 55 24.32 -15.96 2.65
CA LYS A 55 25.68 -16.42 2.94
C LYS A 55 25.67 -17.82 3.54
N TYR A 56 24.79 -18.09 4.50
CA TYR A 56 24.61 -19.41 5.09
C TYR A 56 24.21 -20.46 4.03
N ALA A 57 23.27 -20.14 3.15
CA ALA A 57 22.86 -21.03 2.07
C ALA A 57 23.99 -21.31 1.05
N MET A 58 24.87 -20.32 0.82
CA MET A 58 26.08 -20.51 0.00
C MET A 58 27.10 -21.41 0.71
N GLU A 59 27.31 -21.24 2.01
CA GLU A 59 28.22 -22.09 2.81
C GLU A 59 27.74 -23.55 2.85
N GLN A 60 26.43 -23.78 2.91
CA GLN A 60 25.83 -25.12 2.81
C GLN A 60 25.82 -25.69 1.37
N GLY A 61 26.28 -24.93 0.36
CA GLY A 61 26.34 -25.37 -1.03
C GLY A 61 24.98 -25.51 -1.73
N THR A 62 23.89 -24.98 -1.14
CA THR A 62 22.55 -25.00 -1.75
C THR A 62 22.41 -23.93 -2.85
N ILE A 63 23.16 -22.84 -2.75
CA ILE A 63 23.14 -21.72 -3.71
C ILE A 63 24.56 -21.43 -4.17
N GLU A 64 24.76 -21.32 -5.49
CA GLU A 64 26.05 -20.94 -6.07
C GLU A 64 26.43 -19.48 -5.74
N LYS A 65 27.73 -19.22 -5.52
CA LYS A 65 28.26 -17.86 -5.31
C LYS A 65 28.11 -17.01 -6.58
N LYS A 66 27.03 -16.23 -6.65
CA LYS A 66 26.90 -15.16 -7.65
C LYS A 66 27.73 -13.95 -7.22
N ASN A 67 28.93 -13.80 -7.80
CA ASN A 67 29.84 -12.67 -7.55
C ASN A 67 29.34 -11.34 -8.17
N ASP A 68 28.19 -11.34 -8.85
CA ASP A 68 27.75 -10.22 -9.69
C ASP A 68 26.91 -9.14 -8.99
N LYS A 69 26.67 -9.23 -7.67
CA LYS A 69 25.89 -8.19 -6.94
C LYS A 69 26.43 -6.77 -7.18
N LYS A 70 27.76 -6.61 -7.31
CA LYS A 70 28.41 -5.32 -7.58
C LYS A 70 28.18 -4.80 -8.99
N LEU A 71 27.91 -5.68 -9.96
CA LEU A 71 27.65 -5.32 -11.36
C LEU A 71 26.16 -5.44 -11.73
N ASP A 72 25.30 -5.86 -10.80
CA ASP A 72 23.86 -5.98 -11.00
C ASP A 72 23.21 -4.64 -11.38
N TRP A 73 23.67 -3.53 -10.78
CA TRP A 73 23.22 -2.19 -11.17
C TRP A 73 23.64 -1.79 -12.59
N MET A 74 24.73 -2.37 -13.12
CA MET A 74 25.29 -2.10 -14.45
C MET A 74 24.72 -3.04 -15.52
N TYR A 75 24.43 -4.30 -15.17
CA TYR A 75 23.87 -5.32 -16.07
C TYR A 75 22.36 -5.52 -15.94
N LYS A 76 21.67 -4.73 -15.10
CA LYS A 76 20.22 -4.55 -15.18
C LYS A 76 19.88 -3.94 -16.55
N GLY A 77 19.66 -4.80 -17.53
CA GLY A 77 19.27 -4.40 -18.88
C GLY A 77 18.03 -3.49 -18.85
N PRO A 78 17.84 -2.64 -19.86
CA PRO A 78 16.72 -1.69 -19.94
C PRO A 78 15.33 -2.35 -19.88
N GLN A 79 15.25 -3.67 -20.05
CA GLN A 79 14.04 -4.50 -19.90
C GLN A 79 13.65 -4.82 -18.45
N GLN A 80 14.57 -4.68 -17.48
CA GLN A 80 14.36 -5.21 -16.12
C GLN A 80 14.36 -4.13 -15.03
N SER A 81 14.71 -2.89 -15.36
CA SER A 81 14.99 -1.83 -14.37
C SER A 81 13.97 -0.69 -14.32
N ILE A 82 12.99 -0.64 -15.23
CA ILE A 82 12.04 0.47 -15.27
C ILE A 82 10.71 0.02 -14.68
N SER A 83 10.65 0.00 -13.34
CA SER A 83 9.38 -0.19 -12.64
C SER A 83 8.52 1.07 -12.80
N ARG A 84 7.25 0.91 -13.14
CA ARG A 84 6.29 2.02 -13.23
C ARG A 84 6.18 2.78 -11.89
N GLU A 85 6.39 2.06 -10.78
CA GLU A 85 6.42 2.58 -9.41
C GLU A 85 7.55 3.60 -9.23
N ASP A 86 8.75 3.32 -9.77
CA ASP A 86 9.92 4.19 -9.67
C ASP A 86 9.70 5.55 -10.36
N TYR A 87 8.89 5.55 -11.43
CA TYR A 87 8.48 6.77 -12.13
C TYR A 87 7.50 7.60 -11.31
N LEU A 88 6.54 6.96 -10.64
CA LEU A 88 5.58 7.64 -9.75
C LEU A 88 6.26 8.26 -8.51
N ILE A 89 7.42 7.72 -8.12
CA ILE A 89 8.26 8.23 -7.03
C ILE A 89 9.15 9.41 -7.49
N GLY A 90 9.15 9.75 -8.79
CA GLY A 90 9.78 10.96 -9.32
C GLY A 90 11.19 10.76 -9.90
N LYS A 91 11.60 9.52 -10.22
CA LYS A 91 12.81 9.31 -11.01
C LYS A 91 12.63 9.86 -12.43
N LYS A 92 13.68 10.48 -12.96
CA LYS A 92 13.66 11.10 -14.30
C LYS A 92 13.42 10.03 -15.37
N ILE A 93 12.58 10.36 -16.35
CA ILE A 93 12.24 9.49 -17.48
C ILE A 93 13.40 9.51 -18.47
N ASP A 94 13.93 8.34 -18.80
CA ASP A 94 14.82 8.18 -19.96
C ASP A 94 14.01 7.85 -21.22
N LYS A 95 14.55 8.19 -22.40
CA LYS A 95 13.96 7.90 -23.72
C LYS A 95 13.66 6.41 -23.94
N THR A 96 14.33 5.53 -23.20
CA THR A 96 14.08 4.10 -23.17
C THR A 96 12.68 3.78 -22.65
N PHE A 97 12.19 4.50 -21.64
CA PHE A 97 10.84 4.31 -21.09
C PHE A 97 9.75 4.65 -22.11
N GLU A 98 9.96 5.70 -22.92
CA GLU A 98 9.01 6.06 -23.99
C GLU A 98 8.90 4.95 -25.02
N GLN A 99 10.04 4.32 -25.39
CA GLN A 99 10.05 3.18 -26.31
C GLN A 99 9.36 1.95 -25.70
N PHE A 100 9.51 1.71 -24.41
CA PHE A 100 8.79 0.66 -23.68
C PHE A 100 7.29 0.89 -23.67
N ALA A 101 6.85 2.08 -23.29
CA ALA A 101 5.43 2.45 -23.29
C ALA A 101 4.83 2.33 -24.70
N LEU A 102 5.60 2.67 -25.73
CA LEU A 102 5.18 2.51 -27.13
C LEU A 102 5.07 1.02 -27.53
N ALA A 103 6.04 0.19 -27.13
CA ALA A 103 6.03 -1.24 -27.39
C ALA A 103 4.88 -1.96 -26.67
N GLU A 104 4.62 -1.59 -25.41
CA GLU A 104 3.48 -2.07 -24.62
C GLU A 104 2.15 -1.66 -25.25
N LYS A 105 2.02 -0.39 -25.68
CA LYS A 105 0.83 0.09 -26.42
C LYS A 105 0.61 -0.67 -27.74
N ASN A 106 1.68 -1.04 -28.44
CA ASN A 106 1.57 -1.84 -29.67
C ASN A 106 1.23 -3.31 -29.38
N LEU A 107 1.68 -3.87 -28.25
CA LEU A 107 1.27 -5.20 -27.77
C LEU A 107 -0.19 -5.22 -27.31
N GLU A 108 -0.64 -4.20 -26.59
CA GLU A 108 -2.05 -3.99 -26.20
C GLU A 108 -2.95 -3.88 -27.43
N ARG A 109 -2.47 -3.24 -28.50
CA ARG A 109 -3.20 -3.12 -29.78
C ARG A 109 -3.29 -4.44 -30.57
N ASN A 110 -2.40 -5.40 -30.31
CA ASN A 110 -2.41 -6.75 -30.90
C ASN A 110 -3.07 -7.81 -30.01
N LYS A 111 -3.37 -7.49 -28.74
CA LYS A 111 -4.28 -8.31 -27.95
C LYS A 111 -5.68 -8.04 -28.47
N LEU A 112 -6.35 -9.10 -28.94
CA LEU A 112 -7.79 -9.09 -29.18
C LEU A 112 -8.48 -8.38 -28.00
N PRO A 113 -9.36 -7.40 -28.25
CA PRO A 113 -9.97 -6.63 -27.18
C PRO A 113 -10.76 -7.59 -26.31
N SER A 114 -10.30 -7.81 -25.07
CA SER A 114 -11.15 -8.38 -24.03
C SER A 114 -12.23 -7.34 -23.76
N ASN A 115 -13.39 -7.53 -24.40
CA ASN A 115 -14.62 -6.76 -24.22
C ASN A 115 -14.47 -5.22 -24.37
N HIS A 116 -13.86 -4.76 -25.45
CA HIS A 116 -14.16 -3.40 -25.92
C HIS A 116 -15.57 -3.42 -26.53
N ILE A 117 -16.54 -2.85 -25.82
CA ILE A 117 -17.86 -2.60 -26.41
C ILE A 117 -17.65 -1.48 -27.43
N GLU A 118 -17.69 -1.82 -28.72
CA GLU A 118 -17.71 -0.83 -29.78
C GLU A 118 -18.94 0.08 -29.57
N TYR A 119 -18.68 1.37 -29.41
CA TYR A 119 -19.70 2.40 -29.13
C TYR A 119 -20.72 2.58 -30.27
N ASP A 120 -20.56 1.86 -31.38
CA ASP A 120 -21.42 1.95 -32.56
C ASP A 120 -22.76 1.20 -32.40
N CYS A 121 -22.89 0.31 -31.42
CA CYS A 121 -24.17 -0.37 -31.11
C CYS A 121 -24.91 0.16 -29.86
N ALA A 122 -24.36 1.15 -29.14
CA ALA A 122 -25.01 1.69 -27.95
C ALA A 122 -25.95 2.88 -28.30
N PRO A 123 -27.20 2.89 -27.80
CA PRO A 123 -28.15 3.97 -28.05
C PRO A 123 -27.63 5.31 -27.48
N PRO A 124 -27.97 6.46 -28.09
CA PRO A 124 -27.42 7.77 -27.71
C PRO A 124 -27.56 8.13 -26.21
N SER A 125 -28.56 7.57 -25.51
CA SER A 125 -28.81 7.80 -24.09
C SER A 125 -27.70 7.29 -23.15
N LEU A 126 -26.90 6.30 -23.58
CA LEU A 126 -25.82 5.71 -22.76
C LEU A 126 -24.44 6.32 -23.05
N ARG A 127 -24.30 7.14 -24.11
CA ARG A 127 -23.00 7.68 -24.55
C ARG A 127 -22.45 8.79 -23.66
N PHE A 128 -23.29 9.44 -22.85
CA PHE A 128 -22.90 10.53 -21.96
C PHE A 128 -22.40 10.09 -20.58
N LEU A 129 -22.40 8.79 -20.27
CA LEU A 129 -21.87 8.23 -19.02
C LEU A 129 -20.41 7.76 -19.14
N SER A 130 -19.70 8.12 -20.22
CA SER A 130 -18.27 7.83 -20.34
C SER A 130 -17.42 8.86 -19.57
N GLY A 131 -17.68 8.99 -18.27
CA GLY A 131 -16.67 9.48 -17.32
C GLY A 131 -15.70 8.34 -17.03
N ASN A 132 -14.41 8.66 -16.87
CA ASN A 132 -13.39 7.73 -16.40
C ASN A 132 -13.62 7.32 -14.92
N GLU A 133 -14.81 6.85 -14.56
CA GLU A 133 -15.14 6.35 -13.23
C GLU A 133 -14.68 4.89 -13.11
N GLN A 134 -13.36 4.74 -13.03
CA GLN A 134 -12.66 3.86 -12.10
C GLN A 134 -13.52 2.76 -11.43
N VAL A 135 -13.87 1.72 -12.19
CA VAL A 135 -14.35 0.40 -11.73
C VAL A 135 -15.36 0.46 -10.57
N ASP A 136 -16.64 0.55 -10.93
CA ASP A 136 -17.86 0.41 -10.11
C ASP A 136 -17.62 -0.27 -8.74
N LEU A 137 -17.48 0.54 -7.68
CA LEU A 137 -17.17 0.10 -6.31
C LEU A 137 -18.22 -0.91 -5.80
N ALA A 138 -19.47 -0.78 -6.25
CA ALA A 138 -20.54 -1.71 -5.91
C ALA A 138 -20.26 -3.12 -6.42
N LYS A 139 -19.70 -3.28 -7.63
CA LYS A 139 -19.31 -4.59 -8.17
C LYS A 139 -18.16 -5.20 -7.39
N LYS A 140 -17.13 -4.42 -7.05
CA LYS A 140 -16.00 -4.90 -6.24
C LYS A 140 -16.46 -5.41 -4.87
N LEU A 141 -17.37 -4.70 -4.24
CA LEU A 141 -17.93 -5.12 -2.95
C LEU A 141 -18.78 -6.38 -3.09
N GLN A 142 -19.50 -6.53 -4.20
CA GLN A 142 -20.31 -7.72 -4.49
C GLN A 142 -19.46 -8.95 -4.84
N GLU A 143 -18.32 -8.74 -5.49
CA GLU A 143 -17.35 -9.77 -5.88
C GLU A 143 -16.31 -10.08 -4.78
N ASP A 144 -16.35 -9.38 -3.64
CA ASP A 144 -15.47 -9.64 -2.50
C ASP A 144 -15.74 -11.05 -1.90
N PRO A 145 -14.73 -11.93 -1.82
CA PRO A 145 -14.89 -13.26 -1.22
C PRO A 145 -15.33 -13.21 0.24
N LEU A 146 -14.90 -12.20 1.02
CA LEU A 146 -15.32 -12.05 2.41
C LEU A 146 -16.80 -11.68 2.51
N PHE A 147 -17.28 -10.83 1.61
CA PHE A 147 -18.70 -10.50 1.51
C PHE A 147 -19.54 -11.73 1.14
N ALA A 148 -19.05 -12.56 0.21
CA ALA A 148 -19.71 -13.80 -0.17
C ALA A 148 -19.81 -14.80 1.00
N ILE A 149 -18.73 -14.95 1.79
CA ILE A 149 -18.72 -15.80 2.99
C ILE A 149 -19.74 -15.29 4.01
N LYS A 150 -19.74 -13.99 4.31
CA LYS A 150 -20.67 -13.37 5.26
C LYS A 150 -22.13 -13.51 4.83
N LYS A 151 -22.41 -13.36 3.54
CA LYS A 151 -23.74 -13.57 2.98
C LYS A 151 -24.20 -15.02 3.17
N LYS A 152 -23.34 -16.00 2.86
CA LYS A 152 -23.63 -17.43 3.05
C LYS A 152 -23.85 -17.81 4.51
N GLU A 153 -23.08 -17.23 5.42
CA GLU A 153 -23.27 -17.40 6.88
C GLU A 153 -24.66 -16.91 7.31
N MET A 154 -25.04 -15.70 6.89
CA MET A 154 -26.33 -15.10 7.21
C MET A 154 -27.50 -15.92 6.66
N GLU A 155 -27.39 -16.40 5.42
CA GLU A 155 -28.39 -17.29 4.81
C GLU A 155 -28.51 -18.63 5.56
N SER A 156 -27.38 -19.24 5.93
CA SER A 156 -27.37 -20.48 6.73
C SER A 156 -28.04 -20.27 8.09
N ARG A 157 -27.71 -19.19 8.79
CA ARG A 157 -28.33 -18.80 10.05
C ARG A 157 -29.83 -18.60 9.89
N SER A 158 -30.27 -17.89 8.85
CA SER A 158 -31.68 -17.68 8.56
C SER A 158 -32.42 -19.01 8.31
N LYS A 159 -31.83 -19.91 7.51
CA LYS A 159 -32.39 -21.25 7.24
C LYS A 159 -32.52 -22.10 8.50
N LEU A 160 -31.58 -21.99 9.44
CA LEU A 160 -31.65 -22.68 10.74
C LEU A 160 -32.79 -22.14 11.60
N LEU A 161 -33.00 -20.82 11.61
CA LEU A 161 -34.06 -20.17 12.37
C LEU A 161 -35.45 -20.39 11.75
N GLN A 162 -35.56 -20.43 10.42
CA GLN A 162 -36.81 -20.69 9.72
C GLN A 162 -37.33 -22.12 9.95
N ASN A 163 -36.44 -23.08 10.24
CA ASN A 163 -36.82 -24.46 10.51
C ASN A 163 -37.24 -24.64 11.98
N PRO A 164 -38.53 -24.87 12.29
CA PRO A 164 -39.03 -24.93 13.66
C PRO A 164 -38.47 -26.11 14.47
N VAL A 165 -38.08 -27.21 13.83
CA VAL A 165 -37.49 -28.38 14.49
C VAL A 165 -36.05 -28.08 14.91
N LYS A 166 -35.26 -27.47 14.02
CA LYS A 166 -33.88 -27.07 14.34
C LYS A 166 -33.84 -25.95 15.37
N LEU A 167 -34.80 -25.02 15.34
CA LEU A 167 -34.92 -23.95 16.31
C LEU A 167 -35.21 -24.48 17.72
N LYS A 168 -36.15 -25.43 17.88
CA LYS A 168 -36.41 -26.08 19.16
C LYS A 168 -35.17 -26.78 19.72
N LYS A 169 -34.44 -27.51 18.87
CA LYS A 169 -33.17 -28.16 19.27
C LYS A 169 -32.10 -27.16 19.71
N LEU A 170 -32.00 -26.01 19.04
CA LEU A 170 -31.10 -24.93 19.48
C LEU A 170 -31.54 -24.32 20.81
N GLN A 171 -32.85 -24.11 21.02
CA GLN A 171 -33.38 -23.63 22.29
C GLN A 171 -33.07 -24.62 23.43
N GLU A 172 -33.32 -25.91 23.24
CA GLU A 172 -32.99 -26.95 24.24
C GLU A 172 -31.50 -26.98 24.62
N LEU A 173 -30.59 -26.69 23.67
CA LEU A 173 -29.15 -26.59 23.95
C LEU A 173 -28.76 -25.33 24.71
N VAL A 174 -29.48 -24.22 24.52
CA VAL A 174 -29.21 -22.94 25.20
C VAL A 174 -29.82 -22.89 26.60
N TYR A 175 -30.96 -23.57 26.81
CA TYR A 175 -31.66 -23.63 28.09
C TYR A 175 -31.24 -24.80 28.99
N LYS A 176 -30.29 -25.63 28.54
CA LYS A 176 -29.58 -26.62 29.36
C LYS A 176 -28.36 -25.98 30.02
#